data_AF-A0A925JGR9-F1
#
_entry.id   AF-A0A925JGR9-F1
#
_cell.length_a   1.000
_cell.length_b   1.000
_cell.length_c   1.000
_cell.angle_alpha   90.00
_cell.angle_beta   90.00
_cell.angle_gamma   90.00
#
_symmetry.space_group_name_H-M   'P 1'
#
loop_
_entity.id
_entity.type
_entity.pdbx_description
1 polymer ?
#
loop_
_entity_poly.entity_id
_entity_poly.type
_entity_poly.pdbx_seq_one_letter_code
_entity_poly.pdbx_strand_id
1 'polypeptide(L)' 'NELAKFERIKTFIIKRNPFSIESGELTPSMKAKRKIIENNYSDAINSMYLETVKD' A
#
# COMPACT_ATOMS: atom_id res chain seq x y z
N ASN A 1 -21.69 -5.25 12.44
CA ASN A 1 -20.93 -4.10 11.91
C ASN A 1 -20.66 -4.31 10.44
N GLU A 2 -21.30 -3.51 9.59
CA GLU A 2 -20.97 -3.43 8.17
C GLU A 2 -20.11 -2.18 7.94
N LEU A 3 -18.98 -2.34 7.26
CA LEU A 3 -18.13 -1.21 6.88
C LEU A 3 -18.83 -0.37 5.81
N ALA A 4 -18.61 0.94 5.86
CA ALA A 4 -19.15 1.85 4.86
C ALA A 4 -18.55 1.54 3.47
N LYS A 5 -19.29 1.88 2.41
CA LYS A 5 -18.85 1.59 1.03
C LYS A 5 -17.47 2.18 0.70
N PHE A 6 -17.12 3.33 1.27
CA PHE A 6 -15.84 4.01 1.02
C PHE A 6 -14.65 3.38 1.77
N GLU A 7 -14.89 2.51 2.75
CA GLU A 7 -13.82 1.80 3.48
C GLU A 7 -13.39 0.51 2.76
N ARG A 8 -14.12 0.11 1.71
CA ARG A 8 -13.81 -1.09 0.94
C ARG A 8 -12.64 -0.84 0.00
N ILE A 9 -11.68 -1.75 0.00
CA ILE A 9 -10.56 -1.75 -0.95
C ILE A 9 -11.12 -1.93 -2.36
N LYS A 10 -10.83 -0.97 -3.26
CA LYS A 10 -11.24 -1.03 -4.67
C LYS A 10 -10.25 -1.81 -5.53
N THR A 11 -8.96 -1.55 -5.35
CA THR A 11 -7.87 -2.07 -6.17
C THR A 11 -6.68 -2.40 -5.28
N PHE A 12 -5.92 -3.44 -5.64
CA PHE A 12 -4.69 -3.81 -4.95
C PHE A 12 -3.65 -4.35 -5.95
N ILE A 13 -2.37 -4.18 -5.62
CA ILE A 13 -1.24 -4.75 -6.36
C ILE A 13 -0.47 -5.68 -5.41
N ILE A 14 -0.11 -6.86 -5.90
CA ILE A 14 0.72 -7.81 -5.17
C ILE A 14 2.18 -7.62 -5.60
N LYS A 15 3.06 -7.32 -4.64
CA LYS A 15 4.51 -7.26 -4.84
C LYS A 15 5.16 -8.54 -4.32
N ARG A 16 6.21 -9.00 -5.02
CA ARG A 16 6.94 -10.23 -4.66
C ARG A 16 7.85 -10.05 -3.45
N ASN A 17 8.23 -8.82 -3.14
CA ASN A 17 9.14 -8.50 -2.05
C ASN A 17 8.32 -8.18 -0.80
N PRO A 18 8.46 -8.95 0.29
CA PRO A 18 7.88 -8.59 1.58
C PRO A 18 8.52 -7.32 2.14
N PHE A 19 7.79 -6.62 3.01
CA PHE A 19 8.40 -5.55 3.81
C PHE A 19 9.44 -6.13 4.76
N SER A 20 10.54 -5.42 4.94
CA SER A 20 11.63 -5.88 5.79
C SER A 20 12.13 -4.81 6.76
N ILE A 21 12.89 -5.25 7.77
CA ILE A 21 13.58 -4.33 8.69
C ILE A 21 14.80 -3.73 7.99
N GLU A 22 15.51 -4.50 7.15
CA GLU A 22 16.71 -4.02 6.44
C GLU A 22 16.38 -2.90 5.44
N SER A 23 15.25 -3.00 4.74
CA SER A 23 14.76 -1.95 3.84
C SER A 23 14.21 -0.73 4.60
N GLY A 24 14.07 -0.82 5.93
CA GLY A 24 13.51 0.22 6.77
C GLY A 24 11.99 0.31 6.73
N GLU A 25 11.30 -0.57 5.99
CA GLU A 25 9.84 -0.59 5.83
C GLU A 25 9.13 -1.07 7.09
N LEU A 26 9.80 -1.85 7.94
CA LEU A 26 9.31 -2.28 9.25
C LEU A 26 10.09 -1.64 10.40
N THR A 27 9.44 -1.52 11.56
CA THR A 27 10.13 -1.30 12.85
C THR A 27 10.80 -2.60 13.31
N PRO A 28 11.76 -2.54 14.24
CA PRO A 28 12.29 -3.75 14.89
C PRO A 28 11.19 -4.62 15.55
N SER A 29 10.05 -4.01 15.89
CA SER A 29 8.85 -4.67 16.41
C SER A 29 7.82 -5.06 15.33
N MET A 30 8.23 -5.16 14.06
CA MET A 30 7.42 -5.61 12.92
C MET A 30 6.22 -4.73 12.54
N LYS A 31 6.19 -3.46 12.96
CA LYS A 31 5.15 -2.51 12.55
C LYS A 31 5.53 -1.85 11.22
N ALA A 32 4.58 -1.73 10.30
CA ALA A 32 4.78 -1.05 9.03
C ALA A 32 5.05 0.45 9.19
N LYS A 33 6.12 0.95 8.58
CA LYS A 33 6.44 2.38 8.47
C LYS A 33 5.81 2.95 7.21
N ARG A 34 4.54 3.33 7.31
CA ARG A 34 3.70 3.82 6.20
C ARG A 34 4.42 4.81 5.28
N LYS A 35 5.05 5.86 5.82
CA LYS A 35 5.75 6.89 5.02
C LYS A 35 6.84 6.30 4.11
N ILE A 36 7.60 5.32 4.58
CA ILE A 36 8.66 4.69 3.79
C ILE A 36 8.06 3.79 2.72
N ILE A 37 7.06 2.99 3.09
CA ILE A 37 6.34 2.11 2.15
C ILE A 37 5.67 2.93 1.04
N GLU A 38 4.96 4.00 1.39
CA GLU A 38 4.30 4.89 0.42
C GLU A 38 5.30 5.53 -0.54
N ASN A 39 6.46 5.95 -0.04
CA ASN A 39 7.51 6.50 -0.90
C ASN A 39 8.08 5.43 -1.86
N ASN A 40 8.41 4.24 -1.34
CA ASN A 40 8.98 3.14 -2.12
C ASN A 40 8.04 2.63 -3.21
N TYR A 41 6.73 2.65 -2.96
CA TYR A 41 5.71 2.15 -3.88
C TYR A 41 4.84 3.25 -4.50
N SER A 42 5.29 4.50 -4.45
CA SER A 42 4.53 5.67 -4.92
C SER A 42 4.05 5.53 -6.36
N ASP A 43 4.91 5.07 -7.26
CA ASP A 43 4.54 4.83 -8.67
C ASP A 43 3.43 3.79 -8.83
N ALA A 44 3.50 2.69 -8.08
CA ALA A 44 2.48 1.64 -8.13
C ALA A 44 1.16 2.09 -7.49
N ILE A 45 1.22 2.89 -6.43
CA ILE A 45 0.04 3.50 -5.80
C ILE A 45 -0.62 4.47 -6.78
N ASN A 46 0.17 5.35 -7.41
CA ASN A 46 -0.32 6.32 -8.38
C ASN A 46 -0.95 5.64 -9.61
N SER A 47 -0.34 4.56 -10.11
CA SER A 47 -0.90 3.83 -11.25
C SER A 47 -2.27 3.23 -10.95
N MET A 48 -2.50 2.71 -9.74
CA MET A 48 -3.82 2.21 -9.33
C MET A 48 -4.89 3.30 -9.40
N TYR A 49 -4.58 4.53 -8.95
CA TYR A 49 -5.54 5.63 -9.02
C TYR A 49 -5.81 6.09 -10.45
N LEU A 50 -4.79 6.13 -11.31
CA LEU A 50 -4.96 6.49 -12.73
C LEU A 50 -5.77 5.46 -13.52
N GLU A 51 -5.64 4.17 -13.21
CA GLU A 51 -6.44 3.11 -13.81
C GLU A 51 -7.90 3.19 -13.36
N THR A 52 -8.14 3.41 -12.07
CA THR A 52 -9.50 3.41 -11.48
C THR A 52 -10.35 4.62 -11.90
N VAL A 53 -9.75 5.69 -12.41
CA VAL A 53 -10.46 6.91 -12.89
C VAL A 53 -10.95 6.76 -14.34
N LYS A 54 -10.59 5.66 -15.04
CA LYS A 54 -11.01 5.43 -16.44
C LYS A 54 -12.41 4.82 -16.59
N ASP A 55 -13.13 4.60 -15.48
CA ASP A 55 -14.51 4.09 -15.44
C ASP A 55 -15.55 5.21 -15.29
#